data_AF-A0A1S1T388-F1
#
_entry.id   AF-A0A1S1T388-F1
#
_cell.length_a   1.000
_cell.length_b   1.000
_cell.length_c   1.000
_cell.angle_alpha   90.00
_cell.angle_beta   90.00
_cell.angle_gamma   90.00
#
_symmetry.space_group_name_H-M   'P 1'
#
loop_
_entity.id
_entity.type
_entity.pdbx_description
1 polymer ?
#
loop_
_entity_poly.entity_id
_entity_poly.type
_entity_poly.pdbx_seq_one_letter_code
_entity_poly.pdbx_strand_id
1 'polypeptide(L)'
;MFSVFTQISVWGVLVAAAIGFVFGSVYYGVLVPKYYALALGRETMPANQPDLLTIFGPFVCNIVMIVTTAAILHTIGISSLADALSFGLVIGVGYLLPMCMTTAINPNFPRPFYYTIVNAPYFLGNSLVTSSLLYLLR
;
A
#
# COMPACT_ATOMS: atom_id res chain seq x y z
N MET A 1 2.01 -23.90 -9.26
CA MET A 1 2.18 -22.51 -8.78
C MET A 1 1.18 -21.56 -9.46
N PHE A 2 1.19 -21.41 -10.80
CA PHE A 2 0.31 -20.44 -11.48
C PHE A 2 -1.19 -20.81 -11.55
N SER A 3 -1.58 -22.03 -11.22
CA SER A 3 -3.02 -22.40 -11.12
C SER A 3 -3.74 -21.64 -10.01
N VAL A 4 -3.02 -21.04 -9.06
CA VAL A 4 -3.61 -20.25 -7.98
C VAL A 4 -4.35 -19.02 -8.50
N PHE A 5 -3.93 -18.45 -9.64
CA PHE A 5 -4.55 -17.25 -10.20
C PHE A 5 -5.99 -17.46 -10.65
N THR A 6 -6.38 -18.70 -10.99
CA THR A 6 -7.78 -19.03 -11.34
C THR A 6 -8.66 -19.18 -10.10
N GLN A 7 -8.09 -19.17 -8.90
CA GLN A 7 -8.82 -19.27 -7.62
C GLN A 7 -9.06 -17.90 -6.98
N ILE A 8 -8.45 -16.84 -7.52
CA ILE A 8 -8.56 -15.49 -6.97
C ILE A 8 -9.93 -14.92 -7.30
N SER A 9 -10.67 -14.50 -6.27
CA SER A 9 -11.89 -13.73 -6.43
C SER A 9 -11.62 -12.36 -7.05
N VAL A 10 -12.13 -12.15 -8.27
CA VAL A 10 -12.10 -10.85 -8.95
C VAL A 10 -12.80 -9.78 -8.11
N TRP A 11 -13.89 -10.14 -7.44
CA TRP A 11 -14.62 -9.23 -6.55
C TRP A 11 -13.77 -8.80 -5.35
N GLY A 12 -13.05 -9.72 -4.72
CA GLY A 12 -12.13 -9.40 -3.63
C GLY A 12 -11.04 -8.43 -4.07
N VAL A 13 -10.47 -8.64 -5.27
CA VAL A 13 -9.46 -7.75 -5.86
C VAL A 13 -10.03 -6.35 -6.13
N LEU A 14 -11.21 -6.26 -6.75
CA LEU A 14 -11.85 -4.97 -7.07
C LEU A 14 -12.19 -4.17 -5.80
N VAL A 15 -12.74 -4.82 -4.78
CA VAL A 15 -13.07 -4.16 -3.50
C VAL A 15 -11.79 -3.72 -2.79
N ALA A 16 -10.76 -4.56 -2.72
CA ALA A 16 -9.48 -4.18 -2.14
C ALA A 16 -8.84 -3.00 -2.89
N ALA A 17 -8.94 -2.97 -4.22
CA ALA A 17 -8.41 -1.87 -5.02
C ALA A 17 -9.15 -0.55 -4.77
N ALA A 18 -10.49 -0.59 -4.74
CA ALA A 18 -11.31 0.57 -4.45
C ALA A 18 -11.06 1.12 -3.04
N ILE A 19 -11.05 0.25 -2.02
CA ILE A 19 -10.77 0.65 -0.64
C ILE A 19 -9.33 1.17 -0.50
N GLY A 20 -8.34 0.52 -1.11
CA GLY A 20 -6.95 0.99 -1.10
C GLY A 20 -6.80 2.38 -1.75
N PHE A 21 -7.52 2.62 -2.86
CA PHE A 21 -7.52 3.93 -3.51
C PHE A 21 -8.12 5.03 -2.63
N VAL A 22 -9.27 4.77 -2.01
CA VAL A 22 -9.89 5.70 -1.06
C VAL A 22 -8.98 5.92 0.14
N PHE A 23 -8.39 4.85 0.68
CA PHE A 23 -7.52 4.94 1.84
C PHE A 23 -6.28 5.78 1.56
N GLY A 24 -5.61 5.57 0.41
CA GLY A 24 -4.50 6.41 -0.02
C GLY A 24 -4.90 7.86 -0.24
N SER A 25 -6.04 8.10 -0.87
CA SER A 25 -6.57 9.45 -1.11
C SER A 25 -6.84 10.19 0.20
N VAL A 26 -7.46 9.54 1.18
CA VAL A 26 -7.72 10.11 2.51
C VAL A 26 -6.41 10.35 3.25
N TYR A 27 -5.50 9.37 3.24
CA TYR A 27 -4.23 9.47 3.97
C TYR A 27 -3.40 10.65 3.45
N TYR A 28 -3.07 10.65 2.16
CA TYR A 28 -2.18 11.66 1.55
C TYR A 28 -2.87 12.98 1.23
N GLY A 29 -4.15 12.95 0.86
CA GLY A 29 -4.91 14.15 0.51
C GLY A 29 -5.46 14.91 1.71
N VAL A 30 -5.75 14.23 2.83
CA VAL A 30 -6.44 14.83 3.98
C VAL A 30 -5.61 14.76 5.25
N LEU A 31 -5.11 13.58 5.63
CA LEU A 31 -4.52 13.38 6.96
C LEU A 31 -3.09 13.90 7.07
N VAL A 32 -2.23 13.62 6.10
CA VAL A 32 -0.80 13.96 6.17
C VAL A 32 -0.25 14.88 5.07
N PRO A 33 -1.03 15.66 4.29
CA PRO A 33 -0.48 16.41 3.15
C PRO A 33 0.67 17.36 3.54
N LYS A 34 0.53 18.05 4.68
CA LYS A 34 1.56 18.98 5.19
C LYS A 34 2.83 18.26 5.64
N TYR A 35 2.69 17.14 6.35
CA TYR A 35 3.83 16.35 6.82
C TYR A 35 4.56 15.68 5.67
N TYR A 36 3.82 15.22 4.66
CA TYR A 36 4.36 14.66 3.44
C TYR A 36 5.15 15.71 2.65
N ALA A 37 4.60 16.91 2.46
CA ALA A 37 5.32 18.02 1.82
C ALA A 37 6.61 18.39 2.57
N LEU A 38 6.56 18.46 3.91
CA LEU A 38 7.72 18.73 4.75
C LEU A 38 8.79 17.63 4.64
N ALA A 39 8.39 16.37 4.57
CA ALA A 39 9.31 15.26 4.38
C ALA A 39 10.03 15.31 3.02
N LEU A 40 9.37 15.87 2.02
CA LEU A 40 9.91 16.10 0.69
C LEU A 40 10.71 17.42 0.56
N GLY A 41 10.71 18.29 1.57
CA GLY A 41 11.30 19.63 1.48
C GLY A 41 10.56 20.55 0.51
N ARG A 42 9.24 20.36 0.35
CA ARG A 42 8.38 21.07 -0.60
C ARG A 42 7.33 21.97 0.08
N GLU A 43 7.52 22.30 1.36
CA GLU A 43 6.59 23.10 2.15
C GLU A 43 6.31 24.51 1.59
N THR A 44 7.24 25.07 0.81
CA THR A 44 7.12 26.38 0.18
C THR A 44 6.69 26.33 -1.28
N MET A 45 6.59 25.13 -1.86
CA MET A 45 6.15 24.97 -3.24
C MET A 45 4.63 25.09 -3.33
N PRO A 46 4.08 25.68 -4.41
CA PRO A 46 2.65 25.64 -4.65
C PRO A 46 2.18 24.19 -4.74
N ALA A 47 0.95 23.93 -4.28
CA ALA A 47 0.34 22.62 -4.41
C ALA A 47 0.33 22.21 -5.88
N ASN A 48 1.09 21.17 -6.23
CA ASN A 48 1.16 20.69 -7.60
C ASN A 48 -0.20 20.09 -7.97
N GLN A 49 -0.74 20.44 -9.13
CA GLN A 49 -1.93 19.76 -9.61
C GLN A 49 -1.55 18.31 -9.94
N PRO A 50 -2.22 17.31 -9.35
CA PRO A 50 -1.87 15.92 -9.56
C PRO A 50 -2.14 15.56 -11.03
N ASP A 51 -1.11 15.08 -11.71
CA ASP A 51 -1.23 14.56 -13.06
C ASP A 51 -1.80 13.13 -13.07
N LEU A 52 -2.16 12.65 -14.26
CA LEU A 52 -2.74 11.31 -14.42
C LEU A 52 -1.82 10.21 -13.89
N LEU A 53 -0.49 10.36 -14.03
CA LEU A 53 0.48 9.38 -13.57
C LEU A 53 0.53 9.32 -12.04
N THR A 54 0.46 10.46 -11.37
CA THR A 54 0.51 10.59 -9.91
C THR A 54 -0.75 10.02 -9.25
N ILE A 55 -1.90 10.04 -9.95
CA ILE A 55 -3.16 9.46 -9.45
C ILE A 55 -3.28 7.98 -9.84
N PHE A 56 -3.20 7.67 -11.13
CA PHE A 56 -3.50 6.32 -11.64
C PHE A 56 -2.30 5.39 -11.59
N GLY A 57 -1.07 5.89 -11.60
CA GLY A 57 0.14 5.07 -11.46
C GLY A 57 0.10 4.26 -10.16
N PRO A 58 -0.04 4.89 -8.98
CA PRO A 58 -0.19 4.17 -7.72
C PRO A 58 -1.37 3.20 -7.69
N PHE A 59 -2.50 3.55 -8.32
CA PHE A 59 -3.67 2.69 -8.39
C PHE A 59 -3.39 1.38 -9.14
N VAL A 60 -2.77 1.46 -10.33
CA VAL A 60 -2.40 0.28 -11.13
C VAL A 60 -1.36 -0.57 -10.40
N CYS A 61 -0.34 0.06 -9.81
CA CYS A 61 0.64 -0.65 -8.98
C CYS A 61 -0.02 -1.37 -7.80
N ASN A 62 -1.02 -0.76 -7.17
CA ASN A 62 -1.76 -1.37 -6.06
C ASN A 62 -2.55 -2.60 -6.53
N ILE A 63 -3.17 -2.59 -7.71
CA ILE A 63 -3.85 -3.79 -8.26
C ILE A 63 -2.87 -4.95 -8.43
N VAL A 64 -1.68 -4.69 -8.97
CA VAL A 64 -0.63 -5.74 -9.12
C VAL A 64 -0.23 -6.32 -7.76
N MET A 65 -0.05 -5.46 -6.75
CA MET A 65 0.23 -5.90 -5.38
C MET A 65 -0.92 -6.75 -4.80
N ILE A 66 -2.18 -6.30 -4.94
CA ILE A 66 -3.36 -7.01 -4.44
C ILE A 66 -3.47 -8.41 -5.04
N VAL A 67 -3.32 -8.54 -6.37
CA VAL A 67 -3.38 -9.83 -7.06
C VAL A 67 -2.26 -10.75 -6.58
N THR A 68 -1.06 -10.20 -6.39
CA THR A 68 0.09 -10.96 -5.87
C THR A 68 -0.16 -11.42 -4.43
N THR A 69 -0.69 -10.54 -3.57
CA THR A 69 -1.07 -10.88 -2.20
C THR A 69 -2.13 -11.99 -2.18
N ALA A 70 -3.16 -11.91 -3.02
CA ALA A 70 -4.18 -12.94 -3.12
C ALA A 70 -3.55 -14.30 -3.51
N ALA A 71 -2.69 -14.31 -4.53
CA ALA A 71 -1.99 -15.52 -4.95
C ALA A 71 -1.17 -16.15 -3.81
N ILE A 72 -0.47 -15.34 -3.01
CA ILE A 72 0.31 -15.83 -1.88
C ILE A 72 -0.59 -16.36 -0.76
N LEU A 73 -1.65 -15.63 -0.38
CA LEU A 73 -2.62 -16.05 0.65
C LEU A 73 -3.21 -17.44 0.31
N HIS A 74 -3.59 -17.67 -0.95
CA HIS A 74 -4.05 -18.98 -1.41
C HIS A 74 -2.94 -20.04 -1.40
N THR A 75 -1.73 -19.69 -1.84
CA THR A 75 -0.61 -20.64 -1.92
C THR A 75 -0.19 -21.16 -0.54
N ILE A 76 -0.21 -20.31 0.48
CA ILE A 76 0.16 -20.69 1.85
C ILE A 76 -1.04 -21.22 2.67
N GLY A 77 -2.25 -21.23 2.09
CA GLY A 77 -3.43 -21.84 2.71
C GLY A 77 -3.97 -21.09 3.93
N ILE A 78 -4.01 -19.76 3.89
CA ILE A 78 -4.54 -18.94 4.99
C ILE A 78 -6.00 -19.32 5.30
N SER A 79 -6.24 -19.78 6.52
CA SER A 79 -7.54 -20.35 6.93
C SER A 79 -8.31 -19.46 7.91
N SER A 80 -7.67 -18.46 8.52
CA SER A 80 -8.29 -17.54 9.47
C SER A 80 -8.00 -16.06 9.18
N LEU A 81 -8.86 -15.16 9.70
CA LEU A 81 -8.63 -13.71 9.61
C LEU A 81 -7.38 -13.28 10.39
N ALA A 82 -7.09 -13.95 11.52
CA ALA A 82 -5.90 -13.68 12.31
C ALA A 82 -4.62 -14.00 11.52
N ASP A 83 -4.62 -15.09 10.75
CA ASP A 83 -3.49 -15.43 9.87
C ASP A 83 -3.37 -14.44 8.71
N ALA A 84 -4.49 -13.97 8.15
CA ALA A 84 -4.48 -12.94 7.11
C ALA A 84 -3.93 -11.59 7.63
N LEU A 85 -4.29 -11.19 8.85
CA LEU A 85 -3.73 -10.00 9.51
C LEU A 85 -2.24 -10.19 9.81
N SER A 86 -1.85 -11.36 10.32
CA SER A 86 -0.44 -11.69 10.58
C SER A 86 0.38 -11.66 9.28
N PHE A 87 -0.15 -12.19 8.19
CA PHE A 87 0.44 -12.07 6.87
C PHE A 87 0.58 -10.60 6.45
N GLY A 88 -0.47 -9.79 6.63
CA GLY A 88 -0.43 -8.35 6.34
C GLY A 88 0.64 -7.61 7.15
N LEU A 89 0.84 -7.97 8.42
CA LEU A 89 1.93 -7.45 9.27
C LEU A 89 3.30 -7.87 8.72
N VAL A 90 3.48 -9.14 8.36
CA VAL A 90 4.74 -9.65 7.79
C VAL A 90 5.08 -8.92 6.50
N ILE A 91 4.12 -8.71 5.61
CA ILE A 91 4.35 -7.94 4.37
C ILE A 91 4.63 -6.46 4.68
N GLY A 92 3.83 -5.84 5.54
CA GLY A 92 3.96 -4.43 5.87
C GLY A 92 5.28 -4.09 6.54
N VAL A 93 5.67 -4.87 7.56
CA VAL A 93 6.90 -4.66 8.34
C VAL A 93 8.12 -5.24 7.62
N GLY A 94 8.00 -6.43 7.03
CA GLY A 94 9.13 -7.15 6.44
C GLY A 94 9.52 -6.66 5.05
N TYR A 95 8.57 -6.17 4.25
CA TYR A 95 8.83 -5.69 2.89
C TYR A 95 8.57 -4.19 2.73
N LEU A 96 7.37 -3.73 3.05
CA LEU A 96 6.95 -2.38 2.63
C LEU A 96 7.63 -1.26 3.43
N LEU A 97 7.78 -1.41 4.75
CA LEU A 97 8.49 -0.44 5.57
C LEU A 97 9.97 -0.31 5.15
N PRO A 98 10.76 -1.41 5.03
CA PRO A 98 12.13 -1.33 4.54
C PRO A 98 12.24 -0.79 3.11
N MET A 99 11.31 -1.13 2.22
CA MET A 99 11.26 -0.59 0.85
C MET A 99 11.02 0.92 0.86
N CYS A 100 10.10 1.41 1.70
CA CYS A 100 9.86 2.83 1.90
C CYS A 100 11.12 3.54 2.40
N MET A 101 11.80 2.98 3.40
CA MET A 101 13.05 3.54 3.92
C MET A 101 14.14 3.56 2.86
N THR A 102 14.32 2.46 2.12
CA THR A 102 15.33 2.37 1.05
C THR A 102 15.07 3.39 -0.04
N THR A 103 13.81 3.60 -0.43
CA THR A 103 13.41 4.65 -1.36
C THR A 103 13.76 6.04 -0.85
N ALA A 104 13.58 6.26 0.46
CA ALA A 104 13.86 7.53 1.11
C ALA A 104 15.37 7.77 1.32
N ILE A 105 16.20 6.72 1.46
CA ILE A 105 17.68 6.82 1.46
C ILE A 105 18.16 7.07 0.02
N ASN A 106 17.78 8.22 -0.50
CA ASN A 106 18.14 8.74 -1.80
C ASN A 106 18.49 10.22 -1.62
N PRO A 107 19.55 10.75 -2.27
CA PRO A 107 19.96 12.16 -2.16
C PRO A 107 18.85 13.18 -2.43
N ASN A 108 17.79 12.81 -3.14
CA ASN A 108 16.65 13.68 -3.44
C ASN A 108 15.65 13.83 -2.28
N PHE A 109 15.75 13.02 -1.22
CA PHE A 109 14.90 13.13 -0.04
C PHE A 109 15.66 13.80 1.10
N PRO A 110 15.33 15.05 1.47
CA PRO A 110 16.10 15.78 2.48
C PRO A 110 15.93 15.22 3.90
N ARG A 111 14.86 14.44 4.14
CA ARG A 111 14.50 13.93 5.47
C ARG A 111 14.08 12.45 5.41
N PRO A 112 15.01 11.51 5.15
CA PRO A 112 14.68 10.11 4.84
C PRO A 112 13.90 9.39 5.95
N PHE A 113 14.32 9.55 7.21
CA PHE A 113 13.64 8.96 8.35
C PHE A 113 12.24 9.56 8.56
N TYR A 114 12.11 10.89 8.39
CA TYR A 114 10.83 11.55 8.54
C TYR A 114 9.85 11.16 7.44
N TYR A 115 10.33 11.06 6.19
CA TYR A 115 9.54 10.52 5.07
C TYR A 115 9.03 9.11 5.40
N THR A 116 9.89 8.26 5.93
CA THR A 116 9.53 6.88 6.29
C THR A 116 8.50 6.85 7.41
N ILE A 117 8.66 7.65 8.46
CA ILE A 117 7.69 7.77 9.56
C ILE A 117 6.32 8.23 9.05
N VAL A 118 6.28 9.14 8.07
CA VAL A 118 5.03 9.64 7.49
C VAL A 118 4.37 8.61 6.57
N ASN A 119 5.16 7.82 5.82
CA ASN A 119 4.64 6.94 4.75
C ASN A 119 4.45 5.48 5.17
N ALA A 120 5.35 4.92 5.98
CA ALA A 120 5.29 3.52 6.39
C ALA A 120 3.95 3.13 7.07
N PRO A 121 3.30 3.98 7.88
CA PRO A 121 2.00 3.64 8.45
C PRO A 121 0.91 3.41 7.40
N TYR A 122 0.91 4.17 6.29
CA TYR A 122 -0.01 3.93 5.18
C TYR A 122 0.22 2.55 4.57
N PHE A 123 1.47 2.20 4.25
CA PHE A 123 1.79 0.90 3.65
C PHE A 123 1.43 -0.28 4.57
N LEU A 124 1.73 -0.15 5.87
CA LEU A 124 1.36 -1.15 6.87
C LEU A 124 -0.18 -1.31 6.96
N GLY A 125 -0.89 -0.19 7.11
CA GLY A 125 -2.35 -0.19 7.17
C GLY A 125 -2.98 -0.76 5.90
N ASN A 126 -2.49 -0.38 4.73
CA ASN A 126 -3.00 -0.86 3.45
C ASN A 126 -2.74 -2.37 3.28
N SER A 127 -1.60 -2.87 3.74
CA SER A 127 -1.29 -4.30 3.75
C SER A 127 -2.28 -5.09 4.60
N LEU A 128 -2.59 -4.61 5.82
CA LEU A 128 -3.56 -5.23 6.72
C LEU A 128 -4.99 -5.22 6.17
N VAL A 129 -5.41 -4.07 5.63
CA VAL A 129 -6.74 -3.93 5.00
C VAL A 129 -6.85 -4.84 3.79
N THR A 130 -5.84 -4.85 2.92
CA THR A 130 -5.81 -5.68 1.72
C THR A 130 -5.89 -7.17 2.06
N SER A 131 -5.04 -7.66 2.97
CA SER A 131 -5.04 -9.07 3.34
C SER A 131 -6.36 -9.50 4.00
N SER A 132 -6.95 -8.63 4.83
CA SER A 132 -8.25 -8.88 5.45
C SER A 132 -9.37 -8.94 4.42
N LEU A 133 -9.45 -7.97 3.50
CA LEU A 133 -10.48 -7.94 2.46
C LEU A 133 -10.38 -9.15 1.54
N LEU A 134 -9.17 -9.51 1.10
CA LEU A 134 -8.96 -10.68 0.27
C LEU A 134 -9.37 -11.98 0.98
N TYR A 135 -9.12 -12.09 2.30
CA TYR A 135 -9.59 -13.23 3.08
C TYR A 135 -11.11 -13.25 3.27
N LEU A 136 -11.76 -12.10 3.46
CA LEU A 136 -13.20 -12.01 3.67
C LEU A 136 -14.02 -12.18 2.38
N LEU A 137 -13.42 -11.88 1.23
CA LEU A 137 -14.08 -11.83 -0.09
C LEU A 137 -13.50 -12.86 -1.09
N ARG A 138 -12.81 -13.88 -0.59
CA ARG A 138 -12.22 -14.99 -1.34
C ARG A 138 -13.24 -15.83 -2.09
#